data_AF-A0A953HH06-F1
#
_entry.id   AF-A0A953HH06-F1
#
_cell.length_a   1.000
_cell.length_b   1.000
_cell.length_c   1.000
_cell.angle_alpha   90.00
_cell.angle_beta   90.00
_cell.angle_gamma   90.00
#
_symmetry.space_group_name_H-M   'P 1'
#
loop_
_entity.id
_entity.type
_entity.pdbx_description
1 polymer ?
#
loop_
_entity_poly.entity_id
_entity_poly.type
_entity_poly.pdbx_seq_one_letter_code
_entity_poly.pdbx_strand_id
1 'polypeptide(L)'
;MPKPSCAHCRRKIGGRLLSRPKRDYPAATVVGFCTAALTSADNLDFIRPEHLARSYRIVTDAIDILEEDWIPVSLNPKGEPQLGRRGLYASVGGPSSGGHSTMPMLWVLNLADGRHSLIDMAERSGLPFSQIIEAARRLREHDLLRPG
;
A
#
# COMPACT_ATOMS: atom_id res chain seq x y z
N MET A 1 32.24 -15.16 28.01
CA MET A 1 31.36 -14.25 28.77
C MET A 1 30.47 -15.08 29.69
N PRO A 2 30.37 -14.77 31.00
CA PRO A 2 29.53 -15.53 31.93
C PRO A 2 28.05 -15.22 31.70
N LYS A 3 27.20 -16.25 31.76
CA LYS A 3 25.74 -16.12 31.72
C LYS A 3 25.25 -15.52 33.05
N PRO A 4 24.26 -14.63 33.08
CA PRO A 4 23.65 -14.24 34.35
C PRO A 4 22.85 -15.42 34.89
N SER A 5 23.10 -15.76 36.15
CA SER A 5 22.25 -16.67 36.92
C SER A 5 20.92 -15.98 37.17
N CYS A 6 19.88 -16.35 36.43
CA CYS A 6 18.54 -15.89 36.77
C CYS A 6 18.05 -16.73 37.95
N ALA A 7 18.15 -16.15 39.14
CA ALA A 7 17.63 -16.70 40.37
C ALA A 7 16.10 -16.88 40.24
N HIS A 8 15.70 -18.14 40.37
CA HIS A 8 14.48 -18.60 41.03
C HIS A 8 13.26 -17.66 41.01
N CYS A 9 12.33 -17.89 40.08
CA CYS A 9 10.92 -17.61 40.32
C CYS A 9 10.10 -18.88 40.00
N ARG A 10 9.82 -19.69 41.03
CA ARG A 10 8.94 -20.86 40.90
C ARG A 10 7.48 -20.46 41.12
N ARG A 11 6.74 -20.48 40.00
CA ARG A 11 5.36 -20.98 39.77
C ARG A 11 4.23 -20.54 40.70
N LYS A 12 3.17 -19.97 40.10
CA LYS A 12 1.78 -20.51 40.15
C LYS A 12 0.93 -19.90 39.02
N ILE A 13 0.86 -20.55 37.84
CA ILE A 13 -0.33 -20.90 37.03
C ILE A 13 0.23 -21.83 35.93
N GLY A 14 -0.41 -22.98 35.70
CA GLY A 14 0.04 -23.99 34.73
C GLY A 14 -0.06 -23.54 33.28
N GLY A 15 0.85 -22.66 32.85
CA GLY A 15 1.08 -22.33 31.45
C GLY A 15 2.49 -22.74 31.06
N ARG A 16 2.62 -23.59 30.04
CA ARG A 16 3.92 -23.81 29.39
C ARG A 16 4.30 -22.46 28.77
N LEU A 17 5.39 -21.84 29.21
CA LEU A 17 5.96 -20.69 28.54
C LEU A 17 6.45 -21.18 27.17
N LEU A 18 5.58 -21.09 26.16
CA LEU A 18 6.00 -21.23 24.77
C LEU A 18 6.83 -20.00 24.46
N SER A 19 8.14 -20.08 24.71
CA SER A 19 9.10 -19.14 24.17
C SER A 19 9.04 -19.26 22.65
N ARG A 20 8.15 -18.48 22.02
CA ARG A 20 8.18 -18.30 20.58
C ARG A 20 9.54 -17.68 20.25
N PRO A 21 10.33 -18.25 19.33
CA PRO A 21 11.52 -17.57 18.86
C PRO A 21 11.09 -16.17 18.40
N LYS A 22 11.83 -15.13 18.78
CA LYS A 22 11.64 -13.77 18.25
C LYS A 22 11.71 -13.90 16.73
N ARG A 23 10.55 -13.91 16.08
CA ARG A 23 10.44 -13.73 14.65
C ARG A 23 10.26 -12.23 14.48
N ASP A 24 11.21 -11.62 13.79
CA ASP A 24 11.06 -10.24 13.35
C ASP A 24 10.11 -10.26 12.17
N TYR A 25 8.83 -9.98 12.44
CA TYR A 25 7.83 -9.68 11.41
C TYR A 25 7.44 -8.21 11.54
N PRO A 26 7.43 -7.44 10.45
CA PRO A 26 6.86 -6.10 10.49
C PRO A 26 5.37 -6.23 10.82
N ALA A 27 4.94 -5.58 11.91
CA ALA A 27 3.54 -5.54 12.32
C ALA A 27 3.15 -4.12 12.74
N ALA A 28 1.99 -3.68 12.28
CA ALA A 28 1.37 -2.42 12.67
C ALA A 28 -0.07 -2.69 13.15
N THR A 29 -0.56 -1.85 14.06
CA THR A 29 -1.95 -1.89 14.52
C THR A 29 -2.65 -0.61 14.09
N VAL A 30 -3.74 -0.76 13.33
CA VAL A 30 -4.62 0.35 12.96
C VAL A 30 -5.81 0.33 13.92
N VAL A 31 -5.88 1.30 14.84
CA VAL A 31 -6.94 1.34 15.85
C VAL A 31 -7.33 2.78 16.18
N GLY A 32 -8.63 2.99 16.39
CA GLY A 32 -9.16 4.23 16.95
C GLY A 32 -9.19 4.18 18.48
N PHE A 33 -9.33 5.33 19.14
CA PHE A 33 -9.46 5.37 20.60
C PHE A 33 -10.87 4.93 21.04
N CYS A 34 -10.93 4.03 22.04
CA CYS A 34 -12.18 3.58 22.64
C CYS A 34 -12.14 3.82 24.16
N THR A 35 -13.09 4.60 24.67
CA THR A 35 -13.23 4.90 26.11
C THR A 35 -14.01 3.85 26.87
N ALA A 36 -14.88 3.10 26.19
CA ALA A 36 -15.81 2.14 26.81
C ALA A 36 -15.23 0.74 26.99
N ALA A 37 -13.99 0.50 26.57
CA ALA A 37 -13.37 -0.83 26.56
C ALA A 37 -13.44 -1.52 27.93
N LEU A 38 -13.79 -2.82 27.94
CA LEU A 38 -13.94 -3.65 29.15
C LEU A 38 -15.02 -3.17 30.14
N THR A 39 -15.97 -2.35 29.68
CA THR A 39 -17.16 -1.95 30.45
C THR A 39 -18.44 -2.42 29.76
N SER A 40 -19.58 -2.39 30.45
CA SER A 40 -20.90 -2.69 29.85
C SER A 40 -21.32 -1.69 28.76
N ALA A 41 -20.62 -0.56 28.65
CA ALA A 41 -20.83 0.40 27.58
C ALA A 41 -20.21 -0.05 26.23
N ASP A 42 -19.44 -1.13 26.20
CA ASP A 42 -18.98 -1.78 24.97
C ASP A 42 -20.08 -2.71 24.40
N ASN A 43 -21.06 -2.10 23.74
CA ASN A 43 -22.23 -2.76 23.17
C ASN A 43 -22.53 -2.25 21.76
N LEU A 44 -23.53 -2.80 21.08
CA LEU A 44 -23.85 -2.45 19.69
C LEU A 44 -24.26 -0.99 19.51
N ASP A 45 -24.84 -0.35 20.53
CA ASP A 45 -25.23 1.07 20.48
C ASP A 45 -24.01 2.01 20.46
N PHE A 46 -22.85 1.51 20.92
CA PHE A 46 -21.58 2.24 20.84
C PHE A 46 -20.97 2.20 19.43
N ILE A 47 -21.31 1.19 18.61
CA ILE A 47 -20.75 1.00 17.28
C ILE A 47 -21.39 1.98 16.29
N ARG A 48 -20.55 2.79 15.63
CA ARG A 48 -20.99 3.70 14.56
C ARG A 48 -20.62 3.15 13.18
N PRO A 49 -21.58 3.07 12.24
CA PRO A 49 -21.32 2.56 10.88
C PRO A 49 -20.18 3.29 10.17
N GLU A 50 -20.06 4.61 10.36
CA GLU A 50 -19.03 5.42 9.71
C GLU A 50 -17.60 5.04 10.15
N HIS A 51 -17.44 4.69 11.43
CA HIS A 51 -16.14 4.28 11.98
C HIS A 51 -15.77 2.87 11.50
N LEU A 52 -16.74 1.96 11.46
CA LEU A 52 -16.53 0.61 10.92
C LEU A 52 -16.15 0.67 9.43
N ALA A 53 -16.88 1.46 8.64
CA ALA A 53 -16.60 1.65 7.21
C ALA A 53 -15.24 2.32 6.96
N ARG A 54 -14.79 3.22 7.84
CA ARG A 54 -13.43 3.79 7.76
C ARG A 54 -12.36 2.74 8.05
N SER A 55 -12.50 1.97 9.13
CA SER A 55 -11.52 0.92 9.47
C SER A 55 -11.45 -0.14 8.37
N TYR A 56 -12.60 -0.54 7.83
CA TYR A 56 -12.67 -1.45 6.68
C TYR A 56 -11.85 -0.92 5.50
N ARG A 57 -12.08 0.34 5.09
CA ARG A 57 -11.34 0.97 3.98
C ARG A 57 -9.84 0.99 4.20
N ILE A 58 -9.37 1.34 5.40
CA ILE A 58 -7.92 1.38 5.68
C ILE A 58 -7.31 -0.02 5.52
N VAL A 59 -8.00 -1.06 6.00
CA VAL A 59 -7.51 -2.44 5.86
C VAL A 59 -7.52 -2.89 4.41
N THR A 60 -8.59 -2.62 3.67
CA THR A 60 -8.64 -2.99 2.24
C THR A 60 -7.62 -2.22 1.42
N ASP A 61 -7.48 -0.90 1.62
CA ASP A 61 -6.49 -0.08 0.90
C ASP A 61 -5.06 -0.61 1.16
N ALA A 62 -4.77 -1.04 2.39
CA ALA A 62 -3.48 -1.63 2.73
C ALA A 62 -3.25 -2.99 2.04
N ILE A 63 -4.30 -3.83 1.92
CA ILE A 63 -4.23 -5.09 1.18
C ILE A 63 -4.00 -4.81 -0.31
N ASP A 64 -4.78 -3.89 -0.90
CA ASP A 64 -4.67 -3.52 -2.31
C ASP A 64 -3.25 -3.02 -2.63
N ILE A 65 -2.66 -2.20 -1.76
CA ILE A 65 -1.26 -1.76 -1.90
C ILE A 65 -0.30 -2.95 -1.87
N LEU A 66 -0.45 -3.87 -0.93
CA LEU A 66 0.44 -5.02 -0.80
C LEU A 66 0.34 -6.00 -1.98
N GLU A 67 -0.84 -6.13 -2.57
CA GLU A 67 -1.08 -7.04 -3.70
C GLU A 67 -0.66 -6.43 -5.05
N GLU A 68 -0.83 -5.13 -5.22
CA GLU A 68 -0.58 -4.43 -6.49
C GLU A 68 0.77 -3.69 -6.55
N ASP A 69 1.54 -3.63 -5.46
CA ASP A 69 2.86 -3.02 -5.50
C ASP A 69 3.90 -3.94 -6.17
N TRP A 70 4.54 -3.42 -7.22
CA TRP A 70 5.62 -4.10 -7.93
C TRP A 70 6.61 -3.08 -8.50
N ILE A 71 7.75 -3.55 -8.99
CA ILE A 71 8.83 -2.72 -9.51
C ILE A 71 8.79 -2.74 -11.04
N PRO A 72 8.38 -1.65 -11.71
CA PRO A 72 8.38 -1.58 -13.17
C PRO A 72 9.73 -1.27 -13.80
N VAL A 73 9.94 -1.86 -14.98
CA VAL A 73 11.05 -1.55 -15.88
C VAL A 73 10.50 -1.05 -17.21
N SER A 74 10.94 0.15 -17.61
CA SER A 74 10.61 0.75 -18.90
C SER A 74 11.28 -0.02 -20.05
N LEU A 75 10.49 -0.38 -21.05
CA LEU A 75 10.97 -1.00 -22.29
C LEU A 75 11.53 0.02 -23.29
N ASN A 76 11.27 1.32 -23.06
CA ASN A 76 11.80 2.40 -23.88
C ASN A 76 12.56 3.41 -23.00
N PRO A 77 13.75 3.07 -22.49
CA PRO A 77 14.51 3.93 -21.60
C PRO A 77 15.17 5.14 -22.30
N LYS A 78 15.24 5.13 -23.63
CA LYS A 78 15.88 6.20 -24.42
C LYS A 78 14.82 7.18 -24.94
N GLY A 79 14.53 8.21 -24.15
CA GLY A 79 13.59 9.28 -24.50
C GLY A 79 12.13 8.98 -24.15
N GLU A 80 11.25 9.96 -24.34
CA GLU A 80 9.83 9.81 -24.02
C GLU A 80 9.10 9.01 -25.10
N PRO A 81 8.38 7.93 -24.75
CA PRO A 81 7.56 7.20 -25.72
C PRO A 81 6.44 8.10 -26.24
N GLN A 82 6.17 8.03 -27.55
CA GLN A 82 5.12 8.83 -28.17
C GLN A 82 3.72 8.32 -27.79
N LEU A 83 3.22 8.75 -26.64
CA LEU A 83 1.92 8.35 -26.07
C LEU A 83 0.73 8.69 -26.98
N GLY A 84 0.83 9.78 -27.76
CA GLY A 84 -0.24 10.22 -28.66
C GLY A 84 -0.57 9.23 -29.78
N ARG A 85 0.44 8.58 -30.38
CA ARG A 85 0.19 7.55 -31.42
C ARG A 85 -0.41 6.26 -30.86
N ARG A 86 -0.32 6.06 -29.55
CA ARG A 86 -0.84 4.88 -28.84
C ARG A 86 -2.21 5.11 -28.22
N GLY A 87 -2.84 6.28 -28.44
CA GLY A 87 -4.13 6.62 -27.85
C GLY A 87 -4.09 6.89 -26.34
N LEU A 88 -2.89 7.05 -25.75
CA LEU A 88 -2.70 7.26 -24.31
C LEU A 88 -2.76 8.74 -23.92
N TYR A 89 -2.65 9.67 -24.87
CA TYR A 89 -3.14 11.03 -24.67
C TYR A 89 -4.65 11.01 -24.92
N ALA A 90 -5.44 11.25 -23.88
CA ALA A 90 -6.82 11.70 -24.11
C ALA A 90 -6.73 12.93 -25.01
N SER A 91 -7.43 12.87 -26.15
CA SER A 91 -7.54 13.95 -27.13
C SER A 91 -7.66 15.30 -26.42
N VAL A 92 -6.64 16.14 -26.57
CA VAL A 92 -6.42 17.43 -25.88
C VAL A 92 -7.43 18.50 -26.35
N GLY A 93 -8.71 18.16 -26.51
CA GLY A 93 -9.72 19.01 -27.13
C GLY A 93 -11.12 18.72 -26.63
N GLY A 94 -11.43 19.13 -25.40
CA GLY A 94 -12.80 19.18 -24.89
C GLY A 94 -12.87 19.41 -23.38
N PRO A 95 -13.55 20.48 -22.90
CA PRO A 95 -13.79 20.64 -21.48
C PRO A 95 -14.88 19.65 -21.05
N SER A 96 -14.79 19.20 -19.80
CA SER A 96 -15.75 18.33 -19.09
C SER A 96 -15.81 16.84 -19.49
N SER A 97 -15.37 16.02 -18.53
CA SER A 97 -15.65 14.57 -18.28
C SER A 97 -14.63 13.54 -18.79
N GLY A 98 -13.90 12.91 -17.85
CA GLY A 98 -13.25 11.60 -18.03
C GLY A 98 -11.81 11.55 -18.55
N GLY A 99 -11.11 12.68 -18.68
CA GLY A 99 -9.70 12.70 -19.10
C GLY A 99 -8.82 11.99 -18.07
N HIS A 100 -8.42 10.74 -18.35
CA HIS A 100 -7.37 10.08 -17.58
C HIS A 100 -6.14 10.96 -17.57
N SER A 101 -5.72 11.41 -16.38
CA SER A 101 -4.59 12.31 -16.23
C SER A 101 -3.36 11.64 -16.84
N THR A 102 -2.73 12.30 -17.82
CA THR A 102 -1.46 11.84 -18.40
C THR A 102 -0.32 11.91 -17.38
N MET A 103 -0.47 12.72 -16.33
CA MET A 103 0.57 12.98 -15.35
C MET A 103 1.00 11.71 -14.57
N PRO A 104 0.10 10.87 -14.03
CA PRO A 104 0.43 9.55 -13.51
C PRO A 104 1.31 8.70 -14.44
N MET A 105 1.00 8.66 -15.74
CA MET A 105 1.77 7.86 -16.71
C MET A 105 3.18 8.39 -16.91
N LEU A 106 3.36 9.71 -16.94
CA LEU A 106 4.69 10.33 -17.04
C LEU A 106 5.55 10.05 -15.81
N TRP A 107 4.95 10.13 -14.61
CA TRP A 107 5.64 9.76 -13.36
C TRP A 107 6.09 8.31 -13.36
N VAL A 108 5.22 7.39 -13.76
CA VAL A 108 5.56 5.96 -13.82
C VAL A 108 6.69 5.72 -14.83
N LEU A 109 6.61 6.27 -16.05
CA LEU A 109 7.65 6.11 -17.07
C LEU A 109 9.00 6.69 -16.63
N ASN A 110 8.99 7.81 -15.91
CA ASN A 110 10.20 8.47 -15.43
C ASN A 110 10.93 7.65 -14.37
N LEU A 111 10.19 6.95 -13.50
CA LEU A 111 10.73 6.20 -12.37
C LEU A 111 10.77 4.68 -12.59
N ALA A 112 10.33 4.18 -13.75
CA ALA A 112 10.38 2.76 -14.13
C ALA A 112 11.79 2.30 -14.53
N ASP A 113 12.74 2.43 -13.60
CA ASP A 113 14.14 2.08 -13.75
C ASP A 113 14.51 0.70 -13.18
N GLY A 114 13.51 -0.06 -12.70
CA GLY A 114 13.74 -1.35 -12.03
C GLY A 114 14.18 -1.23 -10.57
N ARG A 115 14.13 -0.04 -9.96
CA ARG A 115 14.52 0.18 -8.56
C ARG A 115 13.44 0.82 -7.69
N HIS A 116 12.50 1.52 -8.31
CA HIS A 116 11.39 2.17 -7.60
C HIS A 116 10.12 1.34 -7.75
N SER A 117 9.45 1.05 -6.65
CA SER A 117 8.14 0.40 -6.66
C SER A 117 7.02 1.40 -6.98
N LEU A 118 5.80 0.91 -7.21
CA LEU A 118 4.66 1.79 -7.47
C LEU A 118 4.33 2.65 -6.23
N ILE A 119 4.54 2.13 -5.02
CA ILE A 119 4.36 2.92 -3.80
C ILE A 119 5.41 4.04 -3.71
N ASP A 120 6.68 3.79 -4.08
CA ASP A 120 7.71 4.83 -4.15
C ASP A 120 7.31 5.96 -5.13
N MET A 121 6.70 5.58 -6.26
CA MET A 121 6.22 6.53 -7.26
C MET A 121 5.04 7.37 -6.76
N ALA A 122 4.11 6.76 -6.03
CA ALA A 122 2.99 7.46 -5.40
C ALA A 122 3.49 8.46 -4.35
N GLU A 123 4.42 8.04 -3.48
CA GLU A 123 5.02 8.91 -2.46
C GLU A 123 5.75 10.11 -3.07
N ARG A 124 6.55 9.89 -4.13
CA ARG A 124 7.30 10.97 -4.78
C ARG A 124 6.43 11.94 -5.59
N SER A 125 5.39 11.42 -6.24
CA SER A 125 4.50 12.24 -7.09
C SER A 125 3.42 12.97 -6.28
N GLY A 126 3.13 12.51 -5.05
CA GLY A 126 2.00 12.98 -4.26
C GLY A 126 0.64 12.58 -4.84
N LEU A 127 0.62 11.65 -5.81
CA LEU A 127 -0.61 11.17 -6.44
C LEU A 127 -1.17 9.97 -5.67
N PRO A 128 -2.50 9.77 -5.67
CA PRO A 128 -3.11 8.57 -5.09
C PRO A 128 -2.56 7.31 -5.76
N PHE A 129 -2.26 6.28 -4.95
CA PHE A 129 -1.72 5.00 -5.41
C PHE A 129 -2.59 4.36 -6.51
N SER A 130 -3.92 4.48 -6.40
CA SER A 130 -4.86 4.00 -7.43
C SER A 130 -4.65 4.63 -8.81
N GLN A 131 -4.24 5.91 -8.89
CA GLN A 131 -3.91 6.55 -10.17
C GLN A 131 -2.60 6.02 -10.75
N ILE A 132 -1.64 5.69 -9.88
CA ILE A 132 -0.35 5.12 -10.28
C ILE A 132 -0.53 3.69 -10.80
N ILE A 133 -1.31 2.85 -10.12
CA ILE A 133 -1.63 1.48 -10.58
C ILE A 133 -2.31 1.54 -11.96
N GLU A 134 -3.37 2.35 -12.10
CA GLU A 134 -4.11 2.44 -13.35
C GLU A 134 -3.20 2.91 -14.51
N ALA A 135 -2.31 3.86 -14.23
CA ALA A 135 -1.30 4.29 -15.19
C ALA A 135 -0.31 3.18 -15.55
N ALA A 136 0.23 2.48 -14.56
CA ALA A 136 1.18 1.39 -14.75
C ALA A 136 0.55 0.23 -15.55
N ARG A 137 -0.72 -0.11 -15.26
CA ARG A 137 -1.50 -1.12 -15.96
C ARG A 137 -1.67 -0.76 -17.44
N ARG A 138 -2.09 0.46 -17.75
CA ARG A 138 -2.23 0.93 -19.15
C ARG A 138 -0.91 0.90 -19.89
N LEU A 139 0.15 1.40 -19.27
CA LEU A 139 1.47 1.41 -19.89
C LEU A 139 1.97 -0.02 -20.16
N ARG A 140 1.65 -0.97 -19.29
CA ARG A 140 1.93 -2.40 -19.50
C ARG A 140 1.09 -3.00 -20.62
N GLU A 141 -0.21 -2.69 -20.70
CA GLU A 141 -1.10 -3.13 -21.80
C GLU A 141 -0.62 -2.63 -23.18
N HIS A 142 0.10 -1.50 -23.21
CA HIS A 142 0.69 -0.94 -24.43
C HIS A 142 2.18 -1.30 -24.63
N ASP A 143 2.70 -2.33 -23.97
CA ASP A 143 4.08 -2.82 -24.10
C ASP A 143 5.14 -1.74 -23.82
N LEU A 144 4.87 -0.82 -22.88
CA LEU A 144 5.83 0.20 -22.44
C LEU A 144 6.53 -0.18 -21.13
N LEU A 145 5.91 -1.04 -20.33
CA LEU A 145 6.45 -1.52 -19.05
C LEU A 145 6.43 -3.04 -18.98
N ARG A 146 7.39 -3.59 -18.24
CA ARG A 146 7.39 -4.99 -17.77
C ARG A 146 7.68 -5.05 -16.27
N PRO A 147 7.22 -6.10 -15.56
CA PRO A 147 7.70 -6.38 -14.21
C PRO A 147 9.21 -6.60 -14.21
N GLY A 148 9.89 -6.00 -13.23
CA GLY A 148 11.32 -6.13 -12.97
C GLY A 148 11.72 -7.47 -12.36
#